data_AF-A0A537NFD6-F1
#
_entry.id   AF-A0A537NFD6-F1
#
_cell.length_a   1.000
_cell.length_b   1.000
_cell.length_c   1.000
_cell.angle_alpha   90.00
_cell.angle_beta   90.00
_cell.angle_gamma   90.00
#
_symmetry.space_group_name_H-M   'P 1'
#
loop_
_entity.id
_entity.type
_entity.pdbx_description
1 polymer ?
#
loop_
_entity_poly.entity_id
_entity_poly.type
_entity_poly.pdbx_seq_one_letter_code
_entity_poly.pdbx_strand_id
1 'polypeptide(L)' 'MRLLPVLTIILATLVLSSVGANAATWCAHYASHGGTNCGFHSFEQCQAAISGNGGFCSRG' A
#
# COMPACT_ATOMS: atom_id res chain seq x y z
N MET A 1 -18.57 25.53 26.62
CA MET A 1 -18.93 24.13 26.97
C MET A 1 -19.21 23.23 25.76
N ARG A 2 -19.59 23.76 24.57
CA ARG A 2 -19.85 22.93 23.37
C ARG A 2 -18.60 22.45 22.60
N LEU A 3 -17.43 23.02 22.89
CA LEU A 3 -16.16 22.65 22.25
C LEU A 3 -15.56 21.34 22.78
N LEU A 4 -15.78 21.04 24.06
CA LEU A 4 -15.28 19.80 24.70
C LEU A 4 -15.83 18.52 24.05
N PRO A 5 -17.15 18.37 23.78
CA PRO A 5 -17.67 17.16 23.14
C PRO A 5 -17.28 17.07 21.65
N VAL A 6 -17.05 18.20 20.99
CA VAL A 6 -16.62 18.20 19.58
C VAL A 6 -15.18 17.71 19.46
N LEU A 7 -14.29 18.16 20.36
CA LEU A 7 -12.89 17.75 20.36
C LEU A 7 -12.73 16.24 20.63
N THR A 8 -13.53 15.68 21.53
CA THR A 8 -13.50 14.24 21.83
C THR A 8 -13.98 13.40 20.65
N ILE A 9 -15.02 13.84 19.93
CA ILE A 9 -15.50 13.15 18.73
C ILE A 9 -14.42 13.15 17.64
N ILE A 10 -13.79 14.29 17.39
CA ILE A 10 -12.72 14.40 16.38
C ILE A 10 -11.56 13.45 16.73
N LEU A 11 -11.11 13.45 17.98
CA LEU A 11 -10.01 12.59 18.40
C LEU A 11 -10.36 11.10 18.28
N ALA A 12 -11.60 10.71 18.64
CA ALA A 12 -12.08 9.35 18.50
C ALA A 12 -12.11 8.88 17.04
N THR A 13 -12.54 9.74 16.11
CA THR A 13 -12.55 9.40 14.67
C THR A 13 -11.14 9.22 14.10
N LEU A 14 -10.14 9.96 14.61
CA LEU A 14 -8.76 9.86 14.13
C LEU A 14 -8.12 8.52 14.52
N VAL A 15 -8.39 8.04 15.75
CA VAL A 15 -7.90 6.73 16.23
C VAL A 15 -8.51 5.58 15.43
N LEU A 16 -9.77 5.71 15.00
CA LEU A 16 -10.44 4.67 14.22
C LEU A 16 -10.02 4.63 12.75
N SER A 17 -9.41 5.72 12.26
CA SER A 17 -8.99 5.86 10.86
C SER A 17 -7.60 5.31 10.57
N SER A 18 -6.92 4.71 11.56
CA SER A 18 -5.63 4.04 11.34
C SER A 18 -5.83 2.73 10.56
N VAL A 19 -6.08 2.86 9.26
CA VAL A 19 -5.99 1.74 8.32
C VAL A 19 -4.50 1.46 8.17
N GLY A 20 -4.03 0.38 8.79
CA GLY A 20 -2.71 -0.15 8.48
C GLY A 20 -2.66 -0.42 6.98
N ALA A 21 -1.79 0.26 6.26
CA ALA A 21 -1.49 -0.10 4.89
C ALA A 21 -0.98 -1.55 4.94
N ASN A 22 -1.77 -2.49 4.43
CA ASN A 22 -1.31 -3.86 4.27
C ASN A 22 -0.11 -3.77 3.35
N ALA A 23 1.10 -3.84 3.91
CA ALA A 23 2.33 -3.79 3.15
C ALA A 23 2.29 -4.99 2.21
N ALA A 24 2.04 -4.73 0.93
CA ALA A 24 2.09 -5.79 -0.04
C ALA A 24 3.53 -6.31 -0.05
N THR A 25 3.67 -7.63 0.09
CA THR A 25 4.96 -8.25 0.39
C THR A 25 5.90 -8.23 -0.82
N TRP A 26 5.38 -7.92 -2.01
CA TRP A 26 6.13 -7.97 -3.26
C TRP A 26 6.00 -6.69 -4.08
N CYS A 27 7.15 -6.24 -4.60
CA CYS A 27 7.29 -5.11 -5.51
C CYS A 27 7.74 -5.58 -6.88
N ALA A 28 7.00 -5.17 -7.92
CA ALA A 28 7.42 -5.27 -9.30
C ALA A 28 8.25 -4.02 -9.67
N HIS A 29 9.46 -4.25 -10.16
CA HIS A 29 10.31 -3.23 -10.77
C HIS A 29 10.24 -3.44 -12.27
N TYR A 30 9.46 -2.61 -12.95
CA TYR A 30 9.31 -2.71 -14.40
C TYR A 30 10.60 -2.23 -15.09
N ALA A 31 10.97 -2.88 -16.18
CA ALA A 31 12.11 -2.44 -16.97
C ALA A 31 11.89 -1.02 -17.55
N SER A 32 12.98 -0.33 -17.89
CA SER A 32 12.96 1.02 -18.47
C SER A 32 12.35 2.08 -17.53
N HIS A 33 11.44 2.93 -18.02
CA HIS A 33 10.78 4.02 -17.28
C HIS A 33 9.48 3.55 -16.58
N GLY A 34 9.29 2.24 -16.39
CA GLY A 34 8.01 1.66 -15.95
C GLY A 34 7.67 1.83 -14.46
N GLY A 35 8.56 2.41 -13.66
CA GLY A 35 8.35 2.63 -12.23
C GLY A 35 8.31 1.35 -11.39
N THR A 36 7.91 1.50 -10.12
CA THR A 36 7.81 0.40 -9.16
C THR A 36 6.39 0.29 -8.64
N ASN A 37 5.85 -0.94 -8.59
CA ASN A 37 4.54 -1.22 -8.00
C ASN A 37 4.67 -2.25 -6.88
N CYS A 38 4.44 -1.81 -5.64
CA CYS A 38 4.51 -2.62 -4.42
C CYS A 38 3.12 -3.03 -3.90
N GLY A 39 2.19 -3.33 -4.80
CA GLY A 39 0.81 -3.69 -4.47
C GLY A 39 0.53 -5.19 -4.43
N PHE A 40 1.55 -6.06 -4.58
CA PHE A 40 1.35 -7.50 -4.72
C PHE A 40 1.48 -8.26 -3.40
N HIS A 41 0.51 -9.14 -3.11
CA HIS A 41 0.49 -9.95 -1.90
C HIS A 41 1.23 -11.29 -2.07
N SER A 42 1.53 -11.71 -3.30
CA SER A 42 2.31 -12.92 -3.59
C SER A 42 3.31 -12.71 -4.72
N PHE A 43 4.34 -13.56 -4.76
CA PHE A 43 5.37 -13.54 -5.79
C PHE A 43 4.79 -13.84 -7.18
N GLU A 44 3.85 -14.79 -7.27
CA GLU A 44 3.18 -15.16 -8.51
C GLU A 44 2.39 -13.99 -9.10
N GLN A 45 1.73 -13.19 -8.25
CA GLN A 45 1.04 -11.97 -8.67
C GLN A 45 2.01 -10.95 -9.28
N CYS A 46 3.17 -10.76 -8.64
CA CYS A 46 4.22 -9.89 -9.17
C CYS A 46 4.78 -10.44 -10.49
N GLN A 47 5.07 -11.74 -10.57
CA GLN A 47 5.57 -12.39 -11.79
C GLN A 47 4.58 -12.28 -12.95
N ALA A 48 3.29 -12.46 -12.70
CA ALA A 48 2.25 -12.28 -13.70
C ALA A 48 2.25 -10.85 -14.25
N ALA A 49 2.47 -9.84 -13.40
CA ALA A 49 2.53 -8.43 -13.82
C ALA A 49 3.77 -8.10 -14.66
N ILE A 50 4.94 -8.64 -14.33
CA ILE A 50 6.17 -8.41 -15.12
C ILE A 50 6.29 -9.35 -16.33
N SER A 51 5.47 -10.40 -16.41
CA SER A 51 5.43 -11.31 -17.56
C SER A 51 5.04 -10.54 -18.81
N GLY A 52 5.90 -10.57 -19.83
CA GLY A 52 5.71 -9.81 -21.08
C GLY A 52 6.07 -8.33 -21.01
N ASN A 53 6.04 -7.69 -19.83
CA ASN A 53 6.49 -6.30 -19.63
C ASN A 53 8.01 -6.20 -19.38
N GLY A 54 8.62 -7.25 -18.83
CA GLY A 54 10.02 -7.24 -18.39
C GLY A 54 10.21 -6.56 -17.03
N GLY A 55 11.33 -6.86 -16.37
CA GLY A 55 11.64 -6.37 -15.02
C GLY A 55 11.94 -7.50 -14.04
N PHE A 56 11.87 -7.19 -12.74
CA PHE A 56 12.09 -8.17 -11.68
C PHE A 56 11.20 -7.91 -10.46
N CYS A 57 10.98 -8.97 -9.68
CA CYS A 57 10.21 -8.93 -8.44
C CYS A 57 11.16 -8.95 -7.24
N SER A 58 10.95 -8.05 -6.27
CA SER A 58 11.65 -8.05 -4.99
C SER A 58 10.67 -8.07 -3.84
N ARG A 59 11.09 -8.60 -2.69
CA ARG A 59 10.34 -8.44 -1.45
C ARG A 59 10.44 -6.99 -0.97
N GLY A 60 9.32 -6.43 -0.51
CA GLY A 60 9.22 -5.10 0.11
C GLY A 60 9.55 -5.13 1.58
#